data_AF-A0A2M9EER4-F1
#
_entry.id   AF-A0A2M9EER4-F1
#
_cell.length_a   1.000
_cell.length_b   1.000
_cell.length_c   1.000
_cell.angle_alpha   90.00
_cell.angle_beta   90.00
_cell.angle_gamma   90.00
#
_symmetry.space_group_name_H-M   'P 1'
#
loop_
_entity.id
_entity.type
_entity.pdbx_description
1 polymer ?
#
loop_
_entity_poly.entity_id
_entity_poly.type
_entity_poly.pdbx_seq_one_letter_code
_entity_poly.pdbx_strand_id
1 'polypeptide(L)'
;MFRATAYAISFIIFIVAAYNTARGVAAMDLLDSGMTGGVIFASALLAFTSLSFIVAMEASGSRRGIAFGLFILFACLNLICNFNALWPPYSGRTTLVQEAEALHIRLDEFKAHATAHLYTEQERTKINTVINKAEAMAQQIREKGWGPEAEKQRRELEQLVGAELHALPSLLNAPNQEHLIKSAEEYKNNVISLAYARLNKPTQVQQSGKIFEIVNTHQENLKAVADELKTNSGELSLQEGKDASSIITAAVSDYNSLCASTKQILGQPEFRCDAQQSTKTRRLPAEAEYHSIAQDYGSLQFTMDSAAQAAGKNKWNLFFVLLICLFIDVLIPVGLYLLGRKRAPEPEAPKARVNNGPVRSIDGL
;
A
#
# COMPACT_ATOMS: atom_id res chain seq x y z
N MET A 1 29.79 19.16 30.48
CA MET A 1 29.53 19.09 29.02
C MET A 1 28.73 17.84 28.62
N PHE A 2 29.23 16.62 28.84
CA PHE A 2 28.56 15.36 28.42
C PHE A 2 27.08 15.20 28.82
N ARG A 3 26.67 15.65 30.01
CA ARG A 3 25.27 15.54 30.46
C ARG A 3 24.33 16.43 29.66
N ALA A 4 24.70 17.69 29.42
CA ALA A 4 23.87 18.62 28.65
C ALA A 4 23.68 18.13 27.21
N THR A 5 24.74 17.59 26.60
CA THR A 5 24.68 16.99 25.27
C THR A 5 23.78 15.74 25.23
N ALA A 6 23.87 14.86 26.25
CA ALA A 6 23.00 13.68 26.33
C ALA A 6 21.52 14.03 26.51
N TYR A 7 21.21 15.04 27.33
CA TYR A 7 19.82 15.53 27.48
C TYR A 7 19.31 16.16 26.20
N ALA A 8 20.12 16.97 25.50
CA ALA A 8 19.75 17.57 24.22
C ALA A 8 19.47 16.52 23.15
N ILE A 9 20.33 15.50 23.01
CA ILE A 9 20.14 14.39 22.06
C ILE A 9 18.87 13.61 22.40
N SER A 10 18.65 13.30 23.68
CA SER A 10 17.44 12.58 24.11
C SER A 10 16.18 13.38 23.79
N PHE A 11 16.19 14.70 24.00
CA PHE A 11 15.08 15.59 23.69
C PHE A 11 14.77 15.66 22.18
N ILE A 12 15.80 15.72 21.33
CA ILE A 12 15.63 15.70 19.88
C ILE A 12 15.00 14.38 19.43
N ILE A 13 15.53 13.24 19.92
CA ILE A 13 14.99 11.92 19.58
C ILE A 13 13.53 11.81 20.04
N PHE A 14 13.20 12.37 21.19
CA PHE A 14 11.85 12.38 21.73
C PHE A 14 10.87 13.21 20.88
N ILE A 15 11.29 14.38 20.39
CA ILE A 15 10.49 15.19 19.45
C ILE A 15 10.25 14.43 18.15
N VAL A 16 11.30 13.80 17.60
CA VAL A 16 11.19 13.01 16.37
C VAL A 16 10.25 11.83 16.56
N ALA A 17 10.35 11.12 17.70
CA ALA A 17 9.45 10.03 18.06
C ALA A 17 7.99 10.51 18.15
N ALA A 18 7.73 11.59 18.89
CA ALA A 18 6.38 12.13 19.04
C ALA A 18 5.78 12.60 17.71
N TYR A 19 6.59 13.22 16.85
CA TYR A 19 6.18 13.62 15.51
C TYR A 19 5.80 12.42 14.63
N ASN A 20 6.63 11.37 14.64
CA ASN A 20 6.35 10.15 13.90
C ASN A 20 5.14 9.41 14.47
N THR A 21 4.95 9.35 15.79
CA THR A 21 3.75 8.79 16.41
C THR A 21 2.51 9.54 15.94
N ALA A 22 2.55 10.88 15.91
CA ALA A 22 1.45 11.70 15.44
C ALA A 22 1.13 11.44 13.96
N ARG A 23 2.15 11.36 13.09
CA ARG A 23 1.98 10.99 11.67
C ARG A 23 1.38 9.59 11.52
N GLY A 24 1.86 8.63 12.31
CA GLY A 24 1.41 7.25 12.28
C GLY A 24 -0.06 7.11 12.64
N VAL A 25 -0.50 7.80 13.70
CA VAL A 25 -1.90 7.83 14.14
C VAL A 25 -2.79 8.54 13.11
N ALA A 26 -2.32 9.66 12.56
CA ALA A 26 -3.04 10.38 11.51
C ALA A 26 -3.22 9.53 10.24
N ALA A 27 -2.22 8.70 9.90
CA ALA A 27 -2.30 7.78 8.77
C ALA A 27 -3.25 6.60 9.02
N MET A 28 -3.39 6.14 10.28
CA MET A 28 -4.36 5.10 10.66
C MET A 28 -5.81 5.56 10.64
N ASP A 29 -6.06 6.87 10.49
CA ASP A 29 -7.39 7.47 10.55
C ASP A 29 -8.17 7.11 11.83
N LEU A 30 -7.46 6.92 12.95
CA LEU A 30 -8.05 6.57 14.25
C LEU A 30 -8.91 7.70 14.84
N LEU A 31 -8.72 8.92 14.35
CA LEU A 31 -9.38 10.12 14.82
C LEU A 31 -9.75 10.98 13.60
N ASP A 32 -11.02 11.33 13.45
CA ASP A 32 -11.57 12.15 12.34
C ASP A 32 -10.90 13.53 12.16
N SER A 33 -9.99 13.91 13.05
CA SER A 33 -9.30 15.20 13.07
C SER A 33 -7.89 15.16 12.43
N GLY A 34 -7.53 14.05 11.78
CA GLY A 34 -6.28 13.91 11.02
C GLY A 34 -5.04 14.20 11.89
N MET A 35 -4.15 15.08 11.41
CA MET A 35 -2.90 15.40 12.11
C MET A 35 -3.13 16.03 13.50
N THR A 36 -4.20 16.82 13.67
CA THR A 36 -4.53 17.43 14.96
C THR A 36 -4.85 16.35 16.00
N GLY A 37 -5.68 15.37 15.62
CA GLY A 37 -5.96 14.21 16.45
C GLY A 37 -4.71 13.38 16.74
N GLY A 38 -3.90 13.14 15.70
CA GLY A 38 -2.61 12.46 15.83
C GLY A 38 -1.68 13.11 16.85
N VAL A 39 -1.55 14.44 16.84
CA VAL A 39 -0.73 15.19 17.81
C VAL A 39 -1.28 15.08 19.23
N ILE A 40 -2.59 15.18 19.42
CA ILE A 40 -3.23 15.03 20.74
C ILE A 40 -2.98 13.63 21.29
N PHE A 41 -3.20 12.60 20.47
CA PHE A 41 -2.97 11.20 20.86
C PHE A 41 -1.51 10.94 21.17
N ALA A 42 -0.59 11.38 20.30
CA ALA A 42 0.85 11.24 20.52
C ALA A 42 1.27 11.92 21.83
N SER A 43 0.77 13.12 22.11
CA SER A 43 1.06 13.84 23.36
C SER A 43 0.55 13.10 24.59
N ALA A 44 -0.66 12.54 24.54
CA ALA A 44 -1.22 11.74 25.62
C ALA A 44 -0.41 10.45 25.84
N LEU A 45 -0.11 9.72 24.76
CA LEU A 45 0.68 8.48 24.80
C LEU A 45 2.08 8.73 25.37
N LEU A 46 2.70 9.84 24.98
CA LEU A 46 3.99 10.30 25.48
C LEU A 46 3.95 10.65 26.97
N ALA A 47 2.90 11.35 27.41
CA ALA A 47 2.68 11.66 28.82
C ALA A 47 2.51 10.40 29.67
N PHE A 48 1.70 9.43 29.20
CA PHE A 48 1.54 8.14 29.88
C PHE A 48 2.81 7.31 29.91
N THR A 49 3.58 7.29 28.82
CA THR A 49 4.89 6.62 28.77
C THR A 49 5.85 7.23 29.78
N SER A 50 5.93 8.57 29.82
CA SER A 50 6.81 9.32 30.72
C SER A 50 6.42 9.15 32.19
N LEU A 51 5.12 9.23 32.49
CA LEU A 51 4.60 9.02 33.84
C LEU A 51 4.89 7.60 34.32
N SER A 52 4.62 6.60 33.48
CA SER A 52 4.89 5.19 33.80
C SER A 52 6.38 4.94 34.04
N PHE A 53 7.25 5.59 33.26
CA PHE A 53 8.69 5.55 33.44
C PHE A 53 9.12 6.15 34.79
N ILE A 54 8.63 7.36 35.14
CA ILE A 54 8.96 8.02 36.42
C ILE A 54 8.49 7.17 37.60
N VAL A 55 7.25 6.69 37.56
CA VAL A 55 6.72 5.81 38.61
C VAL A 55 7.52 4.51 38.70
N ALA A 56 7.96 3.93 37.59
CA ALA A 56 8.81 2.73 37.58
C ALA A 56 10.22 2.97 38.13
N MET A 57 10.70 4.21 38.12
CA MET A 57 11.98 4.63 38.69
C MET A 57 11.89 4.84 40.20
N GLU A 58 10.76 5.35 40.69
CA GLU A 58 10.57 5.71 42.11
C GLU A 58 9.92 4.60 42.95
N ALA A 59 9.11 3.73 42.32
CA ALA A 59 8.39 2.69 43.04
C ALA A 59 9.31 1.55 43.53
N SER A 60 8.89 0.91 44.62
CA SER A 60 9.51 -0.30 45.17
C SER A 60 8.55 -1.50 45.11
N GLY A 61 9.10 -2.72 45.16
CA GLY A 61 8.33 -3.96 45.19
C GLY A 61 7.47 -4.20 43.92
N SER A 62 6.26 -4.75 44.10
CA SER A 62 5.35 -5.12 43.01
C SER A 62 4.87 -3.93 42.16
N ARG A 63 4.73 -2.75 42.77
CA ARG A 63 4.30 -1.51 42.08
C ARG A 63 5.28 -1.08 40.99
N ARG A 64 6.58 -1.33 41.20
CA ARG A 64 7.62 -1.09 40.19
C ARG A 64 7.43 -1.98 38.97
N GLY A 65 7.16 -3.26 39.19
CA GLY A 65 6.93 -4.22 38.10
C GLY A 65 5.74 -3.82 37.25
N ILE A 66 4.65 -3.39 37.88
CA ILE A 66 3.44 -2.91 37.19
C ILE A 66 3.74 -1.64 36.37
N ALA A 67 4.38 -0.63 36.97
CA ALA A 67 4.72 0.60 36.28
C ALA A 67 5.68 0.38 35.10
N PHE A 68 6.64 -0.52 35.26
CA PHE A 68 7.53 -0.91 34.16
C PHE A 68 6.78 -1.66 33.06
N GLY A 69 5.84 -2.55 33.40
CA GLY A 69 4.97 -3.21 32.43
C GLY A 69 4.12 -2.22 31.62
N LEU A 70 3.52 -1.23 32.28
CA LEU A 70 2.77 -0.15 31.62
C LEU A 70 3.67 0.69 30.71
N PHE A 71 4.87 1.01 31.16
CA PHE A 71 5.87 1.70 30.34
C PHE A 71 6.19 0.92 29.06
N ILE A 72 6.44 -0.39 29.14
CA ILE A 72 6.69 -1.24 27.97
C ILE A 72 5.47 -1.28 27.04
N LEU A 73 4.26 -1.37 27.59
CA LEU A 73 3.02 -1.35 26.80
C LEU A 73 2.91 -0.05 25.97
N PHE A 74 3.07 1.11 26.59
CA PHE A 74 2.99 2.39 25.87
C PHE A 74 4.17 2.60 24.90
N ALA A 75 5.37 2.10 25.24
CA ALA A 75 6.49 2.06 24.30
C ALA A 75 6.19 1.19 23.07
N CYS A 76 5.51 0.06 23.23
CA CYS A 76 5.07 -0.79 22.11
C CYS A 76 3.99 -0.10 21.25
N LEU A 77 3.09 0.68 21.86
CA LEU A 77 2.13 1.47 21.09
C LEU A 77 2.82 2.56 20.27
N ASN A 78 3.81 3.26 20.83
CA ASN A 78 4.65 4.20 20.07
C ASN A 78 5.37 3.50 18.92
N LEU A 79 5.93 2.30 19.17
CA LEU A 79 6.58 1.48 18.15
C LEU A 79 5.65 1.20 16.96
N ILE A 80 4.41 0.79 17.23
CA ILE A 80 3.42 0.48 16.18
C ILE A 80 3.10 1.75 15.38
N CYS A 81 2.87 2.88 16.04
CA CYS A 81 2.58 4.15 15.35
C CYS A 81 3.78 4.64 14.53
N ASN A 82 4.99 4.61 15.08
CA ASN A 82 6.21 4.98 14.36
C ASN A 82 6.49 4.06 13.19
N PHE A 83 6.25 2.76 13.35
CA PHE A 83 6.37 1.82 12.24
C PHE A 83 5.36 2.14 11.13
N ASN A 84 4.10 2.43 11.48
CA ASN A 84 3.09 2.85 10.51
C ASN A 84 3.39 4.20 9.85
N ALA A 85 4.13 5.09 10.51
CA ALA A 85 4.54 6.36 9.92
C ALA A 85 5.69 6.20 8.91
N LEU A 86 6.63 5.29 9.19
CA LEU A 86 7.87 5.14 8.42
C LEU A 86 7.79 4.09 7.33
N TRP A 87 7.02 3.02 7.55
CA TRP A 87 6.99 1.87 6.65
C TRP A 87 6.25 2.12 5.33
N PRO A 88 5.05 2.74 5.30
CA PRO A 88 4.36 3.02 4.04
C PRO A 88 5.15 3.95 3.11
N PRO A 89 5.70 5.11 3.55
CA PRO A 89 6.49 5.95 2.64
C PRO A 89 7.74 5.25 2.11
N TYR A 90 8.33 4.34 2.90
CA TYR A 90 9.53 3.59 2.53
C TYR A 90 9.25 2.45 1.55
N SER A 91 8.24 1.62 1.82
CA SER A 91 7.94 0.39 1.06
C SER A 91 6.83 0.59 0.02
N GLY A 92 5.99 1.60 0.22
CA GLY A 92 4.74 1.85 -0.49
C GLY A 92 4.91 1.88 -1.99
N ARG A 93 5.89 2.65 -2.49
CA ARG A 93 6.18 2.74 -3.92
C ARG A 93 6.46 1.37 -4.53
N THR A 94 7.27 0.55 -3.87
CA THR A 94 7.59 -0.80 -4.37
C THR A 94 6.36 -1.71 -4.31
N THR A 95 5.60 -1.66 -3.23
CA THR A 95 4.37 -2.47 -3.06
C THR A 95 3.32 -2.12 -4.11
N LEU A 96 3.01 -0.82 -4.28
CA LEU A 96 2.03 -0.33 -5.24
C LEU A 96 2.43 -0.62 -6.68
N VAL A 97 3.72 -0.46 -7.04
CA VAL A 97 4.22 -0.83 -8.37
C VAL A 97 4.07 -2.34 -8.62
N GLN A 98 4.50 -3.17 -7.67
CA GLN A 98 4.39 -4.63 -7.81
C GLN A 98 2.93 -5.08 -7.96
N GLU A 99 2.03 -4.42 -7.23
CA GLU A 99 0.62 -4.73 -7.29
C GLU A 99 -0.03 -4.26 -8.59
N ALA A 100 0.28 -3.05 -9.05
CA ALA A 100 -0.21 -2.55 -10.34
C ALA A 100 0.26 -3.45 -11.49
N GLU A 101 1.53 -3.87 -11.49
CA GLU A 101 2.08 -4.80 -12.48
C GLU A 101 1.42 -6.19 -12.39
N ALA A 102 1.25 -6.73 -11.18
CA ALA A 102 0.60 -8.01 -10.98
C ALA A 102 -0.86 -8.00 -11.47
N LEU A 103 -1.59 -6.90 -11.21
CA LEU A 103 -2.97 -6.74 -11.66
C LEU A 103 -3.04 -6.53 -13.18
N HIS A 104 -2.09 -5.81 -13.78
CA HIS A 104 -1.98 -5.69 -15.24
C HIS A 104 -1.84 -7.06 -15.91
N ILE A 105 -0.94 -7.91 -15.39
CA ILE A 105 -0.74 -9.29 -15.86
C ILE A 105 -2.02 -10.13 -15.70
N ARG A 106 -2.69 -10.03 -14.54
CA ARG A 106 -3.96 -10.75 -14.30
C ARG A 106 -5.05 -10.33 -15.27
N LEU A 107 -5.14 -9.04 -15.61
CA LEU A 107 -6.09 -8.53 -16.59
C LEU A 107 -5.79 -9.03 -18.01
N ASP A 108 -4.51 -9.14 -18.38
CA ASP A 108 -4.08 -9.76 -19.65
C ASP A 108 -4.46 -11.24 -19.72
N GLU A 109 -4.17 -11.98 -18.66
CA GLU A 109 -4.51 -13.40 -18.54
C GLU A 109 -6.03 -13.62 -18.59
N PHE A 110 -6.80 -12.81 -17.85
CA PHE A 110 -8.25 -12.84 -17.88
C PHE A 110 -8.79 -12.53 -19.28
N LYS A 111 -8.26 -11.51 -19.95
CA LYS A 111 -8.64 -11.14 -21.33
C LYS A 111 -8.39 -12.29 -22.29
N ALA A 112 -7.22 -12.93 -22.23
CA ALA A 112 -6.89 -14.08 -23.06
C ALA A 112 -7.82 -15.27 -22.77
N HIS A 113 -8.07 -15.57 -21.50
CA HIS A 113 -8.92 -16.68 -21.09
C HIS A 113 -10.38 -16.46 -21.46
N ALA A 114 -10.92 -15.27 -21.22
CA ALA A 114 -12.27 -14.87 -21.65
C ALA A 114 -12.40 -14.95 -23.17
N THR A 115 -11.40 -14.46 -23.91
CA THR A 115 -11.39 -14.53 -25.39
C THR A 115 -11.39 -15.98 -25.89
N ALA A 116 -10.66 -16.88 -25.23
CA ALA A 116 -10.63 -18.29 -25.60
C ALA A 116 -12.00 -18.99 -25.47
N HIS A 117 -12.81 -18.59 -24.49
CA HIS A 117 -14.12 -19.18 -24.22
C HIS A 117 -15.27 -18.50 -24.97
N LEU A 118 -15.16 -17.18 -25.20
CA LEU A 118 -16.18 -16.39 -25.88
C LEU A 118 -16.11 -16.48 -27.40
N TYR A 119 -14.95 -16.84 -27.97
CA TYR A 119 -14.73 -16.81 -29.42
C TYR A 119 -14.12 -18.10 -29.96
N THR A 120 -14.59 -18.51 -31.14
CA THR A 120 -13.99 -19.58 -31.94
C THR A 120 -12.60 -19.20 -32.43
N GLU A 121 -11.79 -20.17 -32.83
CA GLU A 121 -10.43 -19.91 -33.35
C GLU A 121 -10.39 -18.96 -34.55
N GLN A 122 -11.39 -19.05 -35.43
CA GLN A 122 -11.53 -18.15 -36.58
C GLN A 122 -11.89 -16.72 -36.15
N GLU A 123 -12.80 -16.56 -35.18
CA GLU A 123 -13.14 -15.26 -34.61
C GLU A 123 -11.96 -14.65 -33.86
N ARG A 124 -11.21 -15.44 -33.08
CA ARG A 124 -9.98 -15.01 -32.40
C ARG A 124 -8.94 -14.49 -33.39
N THR A 125 -8.75 -15.19 -34.51
CA THR A 125 -7.81 -14.76 -35.56
C THR A 125 -8.23 -13.43 -36.17
N LYS A 126 -9.55 -13.24 -36.42
CA LYS A 126 -10.09 -11.96 -36.90
C LYS A 126 -9.90 -10.85 -35.87
N ILE A 127 -10.22 -11.11 -34.60
CA ILE A 127 -10.05 -10.16 -33.49
C ILE A 127 -8.59 -9.74 -33.36
N ASN A 128 -7.65 -10.68 -33.34
CA ASN A 128 -6.22 -10.36 -33.26
C ASN A 128 -5.75 -9.54 -34.46
N THR A 129 -6.26 -9.82 -35.65
CA THR A 129 -5.99 -9.01 -36.85
C THR A 129 -6.51 -7.58 -36.70
N VAL A 130 -7.70 -7.42 -36.13
CA VAL A 130 -8.28 -6.10 -35.84
C VAL A 130 -7.47 -5.36 -34.78
N ILE A 131 -7.10 -6.02 -33.68
CA ILE A 131 -6.28 -5.41 -32.61
C ILE A 131 -4.95 -4.90 -33.17
N ASN A 132 -4.21 -5.74 -33.89
CA ASN A 132 -2.93 -5.37 -34.47
C ASN A 132 -3.05 -4.19 -35.45
N LYS A 133 -4.13 -4.14 -36.23
CA LYS A 133 -4.40 -3.02 -37.15
C LYS A 133 -4.82 -1.74 -36.41
N ALA A 134 -5.63 -1.85 -35.37
CA ALA A 134 -6.02 -0.72 -34.53
C ALA A 134 -4.80 -0.12 -33.81
N GLU A 135 -3.88 -0.96 -33.30
CA GLU A 135 -2.61 -0.53 -32.71
C GLU A 135 -1.71 0.17 -33.74
N ALA A 136 -1.52 -0.44 -34.92
CA ALA A 136 -0.74 0.16 -36.00
C ALA A 136 -1.30 1.54 -36.41
N MET A 137 -2.63 1.67 -36.43
CA MET A 137 -3.29 2.93 -36.73
C MET A 137 -3.09 3.96 -35.64
N ALA A 138 -3.30 3.59 -34.38
CA ALA A 138 -3.09 4.47 -33.24
C ALA A 138 -1.65 5.00 -33.23
N GLN A 139 -0.67 4.12 -33.46
CA GLN A 139 0.74 4.50 -33.58
C GLN A 139 0.97 5.48 -34.73
N GLN A 140 0.40 5.20 -35.91
CA GLN A 140 0.52 6.09 -37.05
C GLN A 140 -0.09 7.48 -36.77
N ILE A 141 -1.23 7.53 -36.10
CA ILE A 141 -1.89 8.78 -35.71
C ILE A 141 -1.01 9.56 -34.73
N ARG A 142 -0.38 8.90 -33.74
CA ARG A 142 0.54 9.56 -32.80
C ARG A 142 1.74 10.18 -33.50
N GLU A 143 2.30 9.47 -34.49
CA GLU A 143 3.52 9.90 -35.17
C GLU A 143 3.27 10.93 -36.27
N LYS A 144 2.18 10.76 -37.03
CA LYS A 144 1.95 11.46 -38.31
C LYS A 144 0.57 12.10 -38.44
N GLY A 145 -0.27 11.98 -37.41
CA GLY A 145 -1.66 12.45 -37.45
C GLY A 145 -2.57 11.58 -38.33
N TRP A 146 -3.81 12.02 -38.46
CA TRP A 146 -4.80 11.36 -39.32
C TRP A 146 -4.55 11.67 -40.79
N GLY A 147 -4.05 10.69 -41.55
CA GLY A 147 -3.68 10.84 -42.96
C GLY A 147 -4.13 9.69 -43.86
N PRO A 148 -3.72 9.66 -45.14
CA PRO A 148 -4.19 8.67 -46.11
C PRO A 148 -3.98 7.21 -45.70
N GLU A 149 -2.87 6.90 -45.02
CA GLU A 149 -2.61 5.52 -44.56
C GLU A 149 -3.49 5.15 -43.35
N ALA A 150 -3.86 6.12 -42.49
CA ALA A 150 -4.79 5.87 -41.39
C ALA A 150 -6.21 5.65 -41.95
N GLU A 151 -6.59 6.43 -42.96
CA GLU A 151 -7.85 6.25 -43.68
C GLU A 151 -7.92 4.90 -44.41
N LYS A 152 -6.81 4.43 -44.98
CA LYS A 152 -6.72 3.10 -45.58
C LYS A 152 -6.88 2.00 -44.53
N GLN A 153 -6.16 2.09 -43.41
CA GLN A 153 -6.31 1.13 -42.31
C GLN A 153 -7.72 1.14 -41.72
N ARG A 154 -8.40 2.29 -41.70
CA ARG A 154 -9.79 2.44 -41.26
C ARG A 154 -10.71 1.62 -42.16
N ARG A 155 -10.60 1.78 -43.48
CA ARG A 155 -11.42 1.01 -44.44
C ARG A 155 -11.18 -0.50 -44.33
N GLU A 156 -9.93 -0.92 -44.12
CA GLU A 156 -9.61 -2.32 -43.89
C GLU A 156 -10.24 -2.84 -42.58
N LEU A 157 -10.24 -2.02 -41.53
CA LEU A 157 -10.91 -2.32 -40.27
C LEU A 157 -12.44 -2.39 -40.43
N GLU A 158 -13.05 -1.50 -41.21
CA GLU A 158 -14.50 -1.54 -41.52
C GLU A 158 -14.89 -2.85 -42.20
N GLN A 159 -14.07 -3.32 -43.14
CA GLN A 159 -14.30 -4.59 -43.83
C GLN A 159 -14.18 -5.79 -42.88
N LEU A 160 -13.23 -5.75 -41.95
CA LEU A 160 -13.02 -6.84 -40.99
C LEU A 160 -14.11 -6.90 -39.91
N VAL A 161 -14.54 -5.74 -39.42
CA VAL A 161 -15.55 -5.61 -38.36
C VAL A 161 -16.98 -5.69 -38.91
N GLY A 162 -17.18 -5.33 -40.19
CA GLY A 162 -18.49 -5.27 -40.82
C GLY A 162 -19.34 -4.09 -40.32
N ALA A 163 -18.70 -2.98 -39.94
CA ALA A 163 -19.35 -1.76 -39.46
C ALA A 163 -18.60 -0.52 -39.93
N GLU A 164 -19.32 0.58 -40.12
CA GLU A 164 -18.71 1.88 -40.42
C GLU A 164 -17.96 2.42 -39.20
N LEU A 165 -16.74 2.89 -39.43
CA LEU A 165 -15.85 3.44 -38.41
C LEU A 165 -15.58 4.90 -38.72
N HIS A 166 -16.20 5.83 -38.00
CA HIS A 166 -15.96 7.26 -38.22
C HIS A 166 -14.79 7.77 -37.38
N ALA A 167 -13.97 8.65 -37.95
CA ALA A 167 -12.97 9.37 -37.18
C ALA A 167 -13.64 10.15 -36.04
N LEU A 168 -13.08 10.10 -34.83
CA LEU A 168 -13.61 10.87 -33.72
C LEU A 168 -13.41 12.38 -33.97
N PRO A 169 -14.39 13.24 -33.64
CA PRO A 169 -14.20 14.69 -33.74
C PRO A 169 -12.99 15.19 -32.92
N SER A 170 -12.68 14.51 -31.81
CA SER A 170 -11.53 14.78 -30.95
C SER A 170 -10.18 14.49 -31.62
N LEU A 171 -10.12 13.52 -32.52
CA LEU A 171 -8.94 13.22 -33.34
C LEU A 171 -8.67 14.31 -34.39
N LEU A 172 -9.74 14.78 -35.03
CA LEU A 172 -9.65 15.76 -36.12
C LEU A 172 -9.33 17.18 -35.62
N ASN A 173 -9.74 17.50 -34.39
CA ASN A 173 -9.62 18.83 -33.79
C ASN A 173 -8.69 18.84 -32.57
N ALA A 174 -7.74 17.91 -32.48
CA ALA A 174 -6.82 17.83 -31.35
C ALA A 174 -5.99 19.13 -31.23
N PRO A 175 -6.09 19.88 -30.10
CA PRO A 175 -5.42 21.18 -29.97
C PRO A 175 -3.90 21.06 -29.78
N ASN A 176 -3.40 19.89 -29.36
CA ASN A 176 -1.98 19.61 -29.16
C ASN A 176 -1.68 18.10 -29.28
N GLN A 177 -0.40 17.75 -29.23
CA GLN A 177 0.10 16.38 -29.35
C GLN A 177 -0.44 15.44 -28.27
N GLU A 178 -0.62 15.93 -27.04
CA GLU A 178 -1.11 15.13 -25.92
C GLU A 178 -2.58 14.73 -26.13
N HIS A 179 -3.42 15.67 -26.55
CA HIS A 179 -4.80 15.39 -26.95
C HIS A 179 -4.87 14.43 -28.14
N LEU A 180 -3.98 14.58 -29.13
CA LEU A 180 -3.93 13.67 -30.27
C LEU A 180 -3.60 12.23 -29.83
N ILE A 181 -2.63 12.05 -28.94
CA ILE A 181 -2.27 10.74 -28.38
C ILE A 181 -3.47 10.15 -27.64
N LYS A 182 -4.13 10.92 -26.77
CA LYS A 182 -5.29 10.47 -26.01
C LYS A 182 -6.46 10.06 -26.91
N SER A 183 -6.77 10.87 -27.93
CA SER A 183 -7.86 10.56 -28.87
C SER A 183 -7.52 9.40 -29.80
N ALA A 184 -6.24 9.17 -30.12
CA ALA A 184 -5.80 7.99 -30.85
C ALA A 184 -6.00 6.70 -30.03
N GLU A 185 -5.72 6.74 -28.73
CA GLU A 185 -5.97 5.62 -27.82
C GLU A 185 -7.46 5.35 -27.63
N GLU A 186 -8.25 6.41 -27.45
CA GLU A 186 -9.71 6.30 -27.37
C GLU A 186 -10.29 5.66 -28.64
N TYR A 187 -9.80 6.07 -29.81
CA TYR A 187 -10.21 5.47 -31.09
C TYR A 187 -9.82 3.99 -31.20
N LYS A 188 -8.57 3.64 -30.86
CA LYS A 188 -8.10 2.25 -30.80
C LYS A 188 -9.03 1.39 -29.93
N ASN A 189 -9.33 1.86 -28.73
CA ASN A 189 -10.17 1.15 -27.77
C ASN A 189 -11.62 1.02 -28.26
N ASN A 190 -12.17 2.04 -28.92
CA ASN A 190 -13.50 1.99 -29.54
C ASN A 190 -13.58 0.97 -30.68
N VAL A 191 -12.57 0.92 -31.55
CA VAL A 191 -12.50 -0.07 -32.65
C VAL A 191 -12.41 -1.49 -32.09
N ILE A 192 -11.55 -1.71 -31.10
CA ILE A 192 -11.39 -3.02 -30.46
C ILE A 192 -12.70 -3.46 -29.78
N SER A 193 -13.35 -2.58 -29.01
CA SER A 193 -14.64 -2.85 -28.37
C SER A 193 -15.72 -3.21 -29.41
N LEU A 194 -15.79 -2.45 -30.51
CA LEU A 194 -16.74 -2.73 -31.60
C LEU A 194 -16.47 -4.07 -32.30
N ALA A 195 -15.19 -4.43 -32.48
CA ALA A 195 -14.81 -5.72 -33.07
C ALA A 195 -15.26 -6.89 -32.20
N TYR A 196 -15.01 -6.80 -30.89
CA TYR A 196 -15.49 -7.79 -29.92
C TYR A 196 -17.02 -7.88 -29.89
N ALA A 197 -17.71 -6.74 -30.03
CA ALA A 197 -19.16 -6.69 -30.13
C ALA A 197 -19.68 -7.34 -31.42
N ARG A 198 -19.15 -6.98 -32.60
CA ARG A 198 -19.72 -7.43 -33.88
C ARG A 198 -19.41 -8.87 -34.26
N LEU A 199 -18.28 -9.41 -33.79
CA LEU A 199 -17.85 -10.77 -34.09
C LEU A 199 -18.49 -11.83 -33.15
N ASN A 200 -19.55 -11.48 -32.42
CA ASN A 200 -20.19 -12.33 -31.41
C ASN A 200 -21.70 -12.58 -31.73
N LYS A 201 -22.32 -13.59 -31.09
CA LYS A 201 -23.78 -13.86 -31.20
C LYS A 201 -24.61 -12.87 -30.36
N PRO A 202 -25.79 -12.40 -30.83
CA PRO A 202 -26.46 -11.16 -30.38
C PRO A 202 -26.57 -10.91 -28.86
N THR A 203 -26.75 -11.95 -28.06
CA THR A 203 -26.91 -11.86 -26.60
C THR A 203 -25.57 -11.73 -25.83
N GLN A 204 -24.44 -12.18 -26.41
CA GLN A 204 -23.10 -12.09 -25.81
C GLN A 204 -22.29 -10.86 -26.29
N VAL A 205 -22.78 -10.20 -27.35
CA VAL A 205 -22.21 -9.03 -28.03
C VAL A 205 -21.98 -7.82 -27.12
N GLN A 206 -23.01 -7.38 -26.38
CA GLN A 206 -22.90 -6.16 -25.59
C GLN A 206 -22.05 -6.33 -24.33
N GLN A 207 -22.03 -7.52 -23.75
CA GLN A 207 -21.31 -7.77 -22.51
C GLN A 207 -19.82 -8.01 -22.76
N SER A 208 -19.46 -8.71 -23.84
CA SER A 208 -18.05 -8.91 -24.22
C SER A 208 -17.33 -7.60 -24.55
N GLY A 209 -17.92 -6.73 -25.39
CA GLY A 209 -17.34 -5.40 -25.68
C GLY A 209 -17.07 -4.57 -24.43
N LYS A 210 -18.04 -4.52 -23.51
CA LYS A 210 -17.89 -3.84 -22.21
C LYS A 210 -16.79 -4.45 -21.33
N ILE A 211 -16.68 -5.78 -21.30
CA ILE A 211 -15.62 -6.48 -20.56
C ILE A 211 -14.25 -6.00 -21.05
N PHE A 212 -14.01 -5.97 -22.36
CA PHE A 212 -12.71 -5.60 -22.91
C PHE A 212 -12.42 -4.11 -22.83
N GLU A 213 -13.43 -3.25 -22.92
CA GLU A 213 -13.29 -1.80 -22.70
C GLU A 213 -12.82 -1.51 -21.27
N ILE A 214 -13.47 -2.13 -20.27
CA ILE A 214 -13.09 -1.99 -18.85
C ILE A 214 -11.68 -2.53 -18.62
N VAL A 215 -11.35 -3.71 -19.17
CA VAL A 215 -10.01 -4.30 -19.06
C VAL A 215 -8.94 -3.38 -19.65
N ASN A 216 -9.12 -2.91 -20.89
CA ASN A 216 -8.13 -2.04 -21.54
C ASN A 216 -7.93 -0.72 -20.76
N THR A 217 -9.03 -0.13 -20.27
CA THR A 217 -8.98 1.10 -19.47
C THR A 217 -8.14 0.91 -18.21
N HIS A 218 -8.37 -0.18 -17.47
CA HIS A 218 -7.58 -0.48 -16.28
C HIS A 218 -6.13 -0.83 -16.59
N GLN A 219 -5.86 -1.53 -17.70
CA GLN A 219 -4.49 -1.83 -18.12
C GLN A 219 -3.68 -0.56 -18.39
N GLU A 220 -4.28 0.41 -19.08
CA GLU A 220 -3.66 1.71 -19.36
C GLU A 220 -3.43 2.50 -18.06
N ASN A 221 -4.45 2.58 -17.18
CA ASN A 221 -4.34 3.26 -15.90
C ASN A 221 -3.28 2.64 -14.98
N LEU A 222 -3.25 1.31 -14.84
CA LEU A 222 -2.29 0.60 -14.00
C LEU A 222 -0.86 0.75 -14.51
N LYS A 223 -0.67 0.74 -15.84
CA LYS A 223 0.63 1.00 -16.45
C LYS A 223 1.09 2.43 -16.18
N ALA A 224 0.20 3.41 -16.35
CA ALA A 224 0.51 4.81 -16.05
C ALA A 224 0.90 5.01 -14.57
N VAL A 225 0.15 4.42 -13.64
CA VAL A 225 0.48 4.44 -12.20
C VAL A 225 1.83 3.79 -11.93
N ALA A 226 2.10 2.61 -12.49
CA ALA A 226 3.38 1.92 -12.29
C ALA A 226 4.57 2.73 -12.84
N ASP A 227 4.42 3.36 -14.01
CA ASP A 227 5.47 4.16 -14.65
C ASP A 227 5.71 5.48 -13.91
N GLU A 228 4.65 6.17 -13.46
CA GLU A 228 4.76 7.36 -12.61
C GLU A 228 5.46 7.04 -11.27
N LEU A 229 5.09 5.92 -10.65
CA LEU A 229 5.71 5.49 -9.41
C LEU A 229 7.16 5.04 -9.60
N LYS A 230 7.58 4.55 -10.77
CA LYS A 230 8.99 4.19 -11.04
C LYS A 230 9.86 5.39 -11.34
N THR A 231 9.33 6.40 -12.02
CA THR A 231 10.08 7.58 -12.47
C THR A 231 10.38 8.55 -11.34
N ASN A 232 9.48 8.65 -10.35
CA ASN A 232 9.68 9.46 -9.17
C ASN A 232 10.58 8.73 -8.13
N SER A 233 11.77 9.29 -7.88
CA SER A 233 12.77 8.72 -6.95
C SER A 233 12.66 9.22 -5.50
N GLY A 234 11.72 10.13 -5.22
CA GLY A 234 11.48 10.68 -3.88
C GLY A 234 10.65 9.79 -2.96
N GLU A 235 10.64 10.15 -1.66
CA GLU A 235 9.70 9.59 -0.66
C GLU A 235 8.28 9.69 -1.22
N LEU A 236 7.53 8.58 -1.16
CA LEU A 236 6.13 8.57 -1.60
C LEU A 236 5.30 9.27 -0.53
N SER A 237 4.71 10.41 -0.87
CA SER A 237 3.83 11.11 0.06
C SER A 237 2.57 10.29 0.34
N LEU A 238 1.91 10.57 1.48
CA LEU A 238 0.69 9.86 1.85
C LEU A 238 -0.42 10.07 0.81
N GLN A 239 -0.51 11.28 0.23
CA GLN A 239 -1.52 11.60 -0.76
C GLN A 239 -1.28 10.87 -2.08
N GLU A 240 -0.05 10.93 -2.63
CA GLU A 240 0.30 10.20 -3.85
C GLU A 240 0.05 8.68 -3.71
N GLY A 241 0.38 8.12 -2.54
CA GLY A 241 0.12 6.71 -2.27
C GLY A 241 -1.38 6.38 -2.18
N LYS A 242 -2.21 7.27 -1.60
CA LYS A 242 -3.67 7.12 -1.56
C LYS A 242 -4.29 7.24 -2.96
N ASP A 243 -3.83 8.17 -3.78
CA ASP A 243 -4.31 8.36 -5.14
C ASP A 243 -4.00 7.13 -6.00
N ALA A 244 -2.76 6.63 -5.97
CA ALA A 244 -2.36 5.39 -6.65
C ALA A 244 -3.13 4.17 -6.13
N SER A 245 -3.30 4.05 -4.81
CA SER A 245 -4.11 3.02 -4.16
C SER A 245 -5.57 3.02 -4.64
N SER A 246 -6.16 4.20 -4.82
CA SER A 246 -7.56 4.32 -5.28
C SER A 246 -7.74 3.76 -6.69
N ILE A 247 -6.80 4.00 -7.59
CA ILE A 247 -6.81 3.49 -8.97
C ILE A 247 -6.66 1.96 -8.96
N ILE A 248 -5.70 1.44 -8.19
CA ILE A 248 -5.50 -0.02 -8.05
C ILE A 248 -6.75 -0.68 -7.48
N THR A 249 -7.33 -0.11 -6.42
CA THR A 249 -8.52 -0.66 -5.76
C THR A 249 -9.75 -0.64 -6.67
N ALA A 250 -9.93 0.42 -7.47
CA ALA A 250 -10.98 0.47 -8.48
C ALA A 250 -10.80 -0.64 -9.54
N ALA A 251 -9.56 -0.85 -10.02
CA ALA A 251 -9.25 -1.92 -10.97
C ALA A 251 -9.50 -3.32 -10.39
N VAL A 252 -9.21 -3.53 -9.09
CA VAL A 252 -9.52 -4.79 -8.39
C VAL A 252 -11.02 -5.03 -8.28
N SER A 253 -11.78 -4.01 -7.85
CA SER A 253 -13.24 -4.08 -7.74
C SER A 253 -13.87 -4.44 -9.09
N ASP A 254 -13.46 -3.76 -10.15
CA ASP A 254 -13.97 -4.03 -11.49
C ASP A 254 -13.52 -5.39 -12.01
N TYR A 255 -12.28 -5.82 -11.75
CA TYR A 255 -11.82 -7.16 -12.06
C TYR A 255 -12.69 -8.25 -11.41
N ASN A 256 -13.01 -8.10 -10.13
CA ASN A 256 -13.88 -9.04 -9.40
C ASN A 256 -15.32 -9.05 -9.98
N SER A 257 -15.85 -7.87 -10.34
CA SER A 257 -17.16 -7.73 -10.99
C SER A 257 -17.20 -8.35 -12.40
N LEU A 258 -16.15 -8.12 -13.19
CA LEU A 258 -15.96 -8.71 -14.52
C LEU A 258 -15.85 -10.23 -14.43
N CYS A 259 -15.11 -10.72 -13.44
CA CYS A 259 -14.98 -12.15 -13.16
C CYS A 259 -16.35 -12.80 -12.89
N ALA A 260 -17.14 -12.22 -11.98
CA ALA A 260 -18.46 -12.71 -11.64
C ALA A 260 -19.41 -12.70 -12.86
N SER A 261 -19.43 -11.57 -13.59
CA SER A 261 -20.25 -11.39 -14.79
C SER A 261 -19.89 -12.40 -15.88
N THR A 262 -18.60 -12.62 -16.11
CA THR A 262 -18.11 -13.53 -17.16
C THR A 262 -18.42 -14.99 -16.82
N LYS A 263 -18.27 -15.40 -15.55
CA LYS A 263 -18.71 -16.73 -15.08
C LYS A 263 -20.19 -16.95 -15.33
N GLN A 264 -21.03 -15.95 -15.05
CA GLN A 264 -22.48 -16.02 -15.29
C GLN A 264 -22.80 -16.16 -16.78
N ILE A 265 -22.12 -15.40 -17.65
CA ILE A 265 -22.34 -15.42 -19.11
C ILE A 265 -21.92 -16.76 -19.72
N LEU A 266 -20.77 -17.28 -19.30
CA LEU A 266 -20.24 -18.53 -19.83
C LEU A 266 -20.99 -19.75 -19.31
N GLY A 267 -21.59 -19.66 -18.11
CA GLY A 267 -22.27 -20.79 -17.47
C GLY A 267 -21.35 -21.99 -17.23
N GLN A 268 -20.04 -21.79 -17.29
CA GLN A 268 -19.05 -22.85 -17.17
C GLN A 268 -18.41 -22.84 -15.77
N PRO A 269 -18.51 -23.95 -15.02
CA PRO A 269 -17.88 -24.07 -13.70
C PRO A 269 -16.34 -24.09 -13.78
N GLU A 270 -15.77 -24.33 -14.98
CA GLU A 270 -14.32 -24.40 -15.20
C GLU A 270 -13.68 -23.03 -15.46
N PHE A 271 -14.46 -21.99 -15.78
CA PHE A 271 -13.90 -20.66 -16.00
C PHE A 271 -13.36 -20.08 -14.69
N ARG A 272 -12.04 -19.96 -14.62
CA ARG A 272 -11.32 -19.31 -13.52
C ARG A 272 -10.81 -17.96 -13.97
N CYS A 273 -11.00 -16.96 -13.12
CA CYS A 273 -10.57 -15.60 -13.42
C CYS A 273 -9.06 -15.44 -13.23
N ASP A 274 -8.49 -16.21 -12.31
CA ASP A 274 -7.06 -16.44 -12.23
C ASP A 274 -6.71 -17.59 -13.19
N ALA A 275 -6.05 -17.28 -14.31
CA ALA A 275 -5.27 -18.29 -14.99
C ALA A 275 -4.26 -18.79 -13.97
N GLN A 276 -4.30 -20.08 -13.60
CA GLN A 276 -3.41 -20.58 -12.57
C GLN A 276 -1.96 -20.26 -12.97
N GLN A 277 -1.30 -19.37 -12.21
CA GLN A 277 0.15 -19.38 -12.14
C GLN A 277 0.54 -20.78 -11.67
N SER A 278 0.92 -21.61 -12.64
CA SER A 278 1.56 -22.89 -12.47
C SER A 278 2.88 -22.66 -11.76
N THR A 279 2.86 -22.52 -10.43
CA THR A 279 4.02 -22.71 -9.54
C THR A 279 3.60 -22.62 -8.06
N LYS A 280 3.28 -23.78 -7.48
CA LYS A 280 3.55 -24.19 -6.08
C LYS A 280 3.18 -23.31 -4.87
N THR A 281 2.52 -22.17 -5.00
CA THR A 281 2.03 -21.41 -3.82
C THR A 281 0.55 -21.63 -3.63
N ARG A 282 0.20 -22.38 -2.56
CA ARG A 282 -1.08 -22.44 -1.85
C ARG A 282 -2.32 -22.28 -2.73
N ARG A 283 -3.02 -23.38 -3.02
CA ARG A 283 -4.37 -23.39 -3.60
C ARG A 283 -5.29 -22.52 -2.73
N LEU A 284 -5.41 -21.24 -3.05
CA LEU A 284 -6.54 -20.43 -2.61
C LEU A 284 -7.80 -21.04 -3.25
N PRO A 285 -8.92 -21.14 -2.52
CA PRO A 285 -10.16 -21.65 -3.11
C PRO A 285 -10.49 -20.84 -4.36
N ALA A 286 -11.05 -21.49 -5.39
CA ALA A 286 -11.35 -20.91 -6.72
C ALA A 286 -12.40 -19.77 -6.72
N GLU A 287 -12.73 -19.28 -5.52
CA GLU A 287 -13.74 -18.28 -5.19
C GLU A 287 -13.20 -17.17 -4.29
N ALA A 288 -11.92 -17.18 -3.91
CA ALA A 288 -11.35 -16.09 -3.13
C ALA A 288 -11.30 -14.83 -4.01
N GLU A 289 -12.08 -13.83 -3.63
CA GLU A 289 -12.04 -12.49 -4.21
C GLU A 289 -10.59 -11.96 -4.19
N TYR A 290 -10.14 -11.34 -5.29
CA TYR A 290 -8.82 -10.72 -5.29
C TYR A 290 -8.89 -9.50 -4.39
N HIS A 291 -8.10 -9.50 -3.32
CA HIS A 291 -8.01 -8.38 -2.38
C HIS A 291 -6.73 -7.60 -2.65
N SER A 292 -6.90 -6.29 -2.77
CA SER A 292 -5.80 -5.35 -3.00
C SER A 292 -5.02 -5.15 -1.70
N ILE A 293 -3.69 -5.33 -1.73
CA ILE A 293 -2.82 -4.92 -0.61
C ILE A 293 -2.79 -3.40 -0.53
N ALA A 294 -2.87 -2.71 -1.68
CA ALA A 294 -2.92 -1.26 -1.76
C ALA A 294 -4.15 -0.67 -1.06
N GLN A 295 -5.19 -1.47 -0.82
CA GLN A 295 -6.37 -1.04 -0.08
C GLN A 295 -5.95 -0.41 1.25
N ASP A 296 -6.51 0.77 1.53
CA ASP A 296 -6.23 1.52 2.76
C ASP A 296 -4.75 1.87 2.94
N TYR A 297 -4.06 2.31 1.87
CA TYR A 297 -2.67 2.79 1.95
C TYR A 297 -2.46 3.77 3.12
N GLY A 298 -1.45 3.49 3.95
CA GLY A 298 -1.15 4.25 5.17
C GLY A 298 -1.88 3.77 6.43
N SER A 299 -2.85 2.87 6.30
CA SER A 299 -3.46 2.18 7.44
C SER A 299 -2.50 1.19 8.08
N LEU A 300 -2.80 0.80 9.32
CA LEU A 300 -2.08 -0.25 10.00
C LEU A 300 -2.18 -1.60 9.26
N GLN A 301 -3.32 -1.87 8.61
CA GLN A 301 -3.52 -3.11 7.85
C GLN A 301 -2.57 -3.16 6.64
N PHE A 302 -2.54 -2.09 5.84
CA PHE A 302 -1.58 -1.95 4.74
C PHE A 302 -0.14 -2.14 5.23
N THR A 303 0.22 -1.49 6.34
CA THR A 303 1.56 -1.59 6.93
C THR A 303 1.92 -3.03 7.29
N MET A 304 1.00 -3.76 7.92
CA MET A 304 1.24 -5.15 8.34
C MET A 304 1.32 -6.11 7.15
N ASP A 305 0.43 -5.96 6.17
CA ASP A 305 0.39 -6.83 4.99
C ASP A 305 1.61 -6.62 4.09
N SER A 306 1.97 -5.36 3.84
CA SER A 306 3.18 -5.01 3.09
C SER A 306 4.46 -5.42 3.83
N ALA A 307 4.51 -5.29 5.16
CA ALA A 307 5.63 -5.77 5.97
C ALA A 307 5.74 -7.31 5.93
N ALA A 308 4.62 -8.03 6.02
CA ALA A 308 4.59 -9.48 5.89
C ALA A 308 5.10 -9.95 4.53
N GLN A 309 4.73 -9.25 3.44
CA GLN A 309 5.25 -9.52 2.10
C GLN A 309 6.75 -9.25 2.01
N ALA A 310 7.23 -8.14 2.58
CA ALA A 310 8.64 -7.79 2.63
C ALA A 310 9.47 -8.77 3.46
N ALA A 311 8.91 -9.35 4.53
CA ALA A 311 9.59 -10.39 5.31
C ALA A 311 9.91 -11.65 4.45
N GLY A 312 9.15 -11.90 3.39
CA GLY A 312 9.41 -12.97 2.43
C GLY A 312 10.48 -12.61 1.38
N LYS A 313 10.48 -11.36 0.89
CA LYS A 313 11.27 -10.93 -0.29
C LYS A 313 12.47 -10.03 0.05
N ASN A 314 12.31 -9.06 0.95
CA ASN A 314 13.27 -7.99 1.21
C ASN A 314 13.43 -7.70 2.71
N LYS A 315 14.00 -8.69 3.43
CA LYS A 315 14.12 -8.71 4.90
C LYS A 315 14.94 -7.56 5.48
N TRP A 316 15.96 -7.09 4.75
CA TRP A 316 16.90 -6.08 5.23
C TRP A 316 16.24 -4.73 5.46
N ASN A 317 15.39 -4.33 4.53
CA ASN A 317 14.64 -3.08 4.59
C ASN A 317 13.67 -3.06 5.77
N LEU A 318 12.89 -4.13 5.91
CA LEU A 318 11.99 -4.32 7.06
C LEU A 318 12.76 -4.30 8.38
N PHE A 319 13.88 -5.03 8.46
CA PHE A 319 14.73 -5.09 9.64
C PHE A 319 15.28 -3.71 10.01
N PHE A 320 15.74 -2.93 9.03
CA PHE A 320 16.29 -1.60 9.26
C PHE A 320 15.24 -0.62 9.81
N VAL A 321 14.04 -0.58 9.22
CA VAL A 321 12.95 0.28 9.71
C VAL A 321 12.53 -0.15 11.12
N LEU A 322 12.33 -1.45 11.36
CA LEU A 322 12.00 -1.97 12.68
C LEU A 322 13.09 -1.66 13.71
N LEU A 323 14.37 -1.76 13.33
CA LEU A 323 15.49 -1.44 14.22
C LEU A 323 15.49 0.04 14.61
N ILE A 324 15.19 0.95 13.68
CA ILE A 324 15.06 2.38 13.97
C ILE A 324 13.92 2.64 14.94
N CYS A 325 12.72 2.10 14.67
CA CYS A 325 11.58 2.25 15.57
C CYS A 325 11.90 1.69 16.96
N LEU A 326 12.48 0.49 17.03
CA LEU A 326 12.84 -0.16 18.30
C LEU A 326 13.93 0.60 19.05
N PHE A 327 14.87 1.21 18.33
CA PHE A 327 15.92 2.03 18.92
C PHE A 327 15.35 3.28 19.59
N ILE A 328 14.43 3.97 18.91
CA ILE A 328 13.79 5.20 19.36
C ILE A 328 12.82 4.91 20.52
N ASP A 329 11.94 3.92 20.36
CA ASP A 329 10.79 3.73 21.24
C ASP A 329 11.10 2.85 22.46
N VAL A 330 12.08 1.96 22.36
CA VAL A 330 12.35 0.96 23.40
C VAL A 330 13.79 1.03 23.93
N LEU A 331 14.80 0.97 23.05
CA LEU A 331 16.19 0.85 23.51
C LEU A 331 16.70 2.10 24.23
N ILE A 332 16.44 3.30 23.70
CA ILE A 332 16.85 4.55 24.36
C ILE A 332 16.13 4.70 25.71
N PRO A 333 14.79 4.59 25.79
CA PRO A 333 14.07 4.69 27.06
C PRO A 333 14.51 3.64 28.08
N VAL A 334 14.71 2.37 27.69
CA VAL A 334 15.20 1.31 28.58
C VAL A 334 16.66 1.56 28.99
N GLY A 335 17.52 2.04 28.09
CA GLY A 335 18.89 2.43 28.41
C GLY A 335 18.94 3.52 29.47
N LEU A 336 18.09 4.55 29.33
CA LEU A 336 17.93 5.61 30.35
C LEU A 336 17.42 5.05 31.68
N TYR A 337 16.46 4.11 31.66
CA TYR A 337 15.97 3.42 32.85
C TYR A 337 17.11 2.72 33.62
N LEU A 338 17.92 1.93 32.90
CA LEU A 338 19.01 1.15 33.49
C LEU A 338 20.14 2.04 34.01
N LEU A 339 20.44 3.15 33.32
CA LEU A 339 21.43 4.14 33.78
C LEU A 339 20.95 4.89 35.01
N GLY A 340 19.66 5.25 35.08
CA GLY A 340 19.05 5.88 36.25
C GLY A 340 19.05 4.97 37.48
N ARG A 341 18.85 3.66 37.28
CA ARG A 341 18.80 2.67 38.36
C ARG A 341 20.08 2.58 39.19
N LYS A 342 21.26 2.83 38.59
CA LYS A 342 22.57 2.72 39.26
C LYS A 342 22.80 3.77 40.36
N ARG A 343 21.82 4.61 40.70
CA ARG A 343 21.96 5.71 41.67
C ARG A 343 21.08 5.63 42.91
N ALA A 344 20.35 4.54 43.15
CA ALA A 344 19.71 4.36 44.46
C ALA A 344 20.83 4.18 45.51
N PRO A 345 21.00 5.12 46.47
CA PRO A 345 21.96 4.94 47.55
C PRO A 345 21.60 3.67 48.32
N GLU A 346 22.60 2.85 48.65
CA GLU A 346 22.43 1.76 49.61
C GLU A 346 21.76 2.34 50.86
N PRO A 347 20.71 1.67 51.40
CA PRO A 347 20.15 2.09 52.67
C PRO A 347 21.29 2.11 53.69
N GLU A 348 21.56 3.28 54.28
CA GLU A 348 22.56 3.42 55.35
C GLU A 348 22.29 2.28 56.35
N ALA A 349 23.31 1.42 56.54
CA ALA A 349 23.26 0.37 57.54
C ALA A 349 22.74 0.98 58.85
N PRO A 350 21.77 0.35 59.53
CA PRO A 350 21.15 0.93 60.71
C PRO A 350 22.26 1.32 61.69
N LYS A 351 22.45 2.62 61.91
CA LYS A 351 23.40 3.13 62.91
C LYS A 351 23.02 2.43 64.21
N ALA A 352 23.89 1.53 64.67
CA ALA A 352 23.71 0.82 65.92
C ALA A 352 23.41 1.87 66.98
N ARG A 353 22.19 1.82 67.53
CA ARG A 353 21.79 2.66 68.65
C ARG A 353 22.75 2.31 69.78
N VAL A 354 23.77 3.13 69.99
CA VAL A 354 24.63 3.04 71.17
C VAL A 354 23.72 3.36 72.35
N ASN A 355 23.30 2.30 73.04
CA ASN A 355 22.43 2.38 74.18
C ASN A 355 23.29 2.86 75.35
N ASN A 356 23.43 4.18 75.51
CA ASN A 356 23.99 4.78 76.71
C ASN A 356 22.96 4.63 77.85
N GLY A 357 22.84 3.41 78.36
CA GLY A 357 22.14 3.14 79.60
C GLY A 357 22.90 3.78 80.76
N PRO A 358 22.22 4.46 81.71
CA PRO A 358 22.88 5.04 82.87
C PRO A 358 23.49 3.93 83.72
N VAL A 359 24.80 4.04 83.95
CA VAL A 359 25.52 3.22 84.93
C VAL A 359 24.93 3.54 86.31
N ARG A 360 24.12 2.62 86.85
CA ARG A 360 23.79 2.63 88.27
C ARG A 360 25.05 2.21 89.03
N SER A 361 25.66 3.16 89.75
CA SER A 361 26.61 2.85 90.81
C SER A 361 25.91 1.98 91.84
N ILE A 362 26.45 0.79 92.07
CA ILE A 362 26.16 0.01 93.27
C ILE A 362 27.22 0.44 94.27
N ASP A 363 26.84 1.30 95.20
CA ASP A 363 27.64 1.56 96.39
C ASP A 363 27.48 0.36 97.35
N GLY A 364 28.61 -0.34 97.53
CA GLY A 364 29.16 -0.78 98.82
C GLY A 364 28.26 -1.48 99.83
N LEU A 365 28.48 -2.79 99.93
CA LEU A 365 28.68 -3.49 101.20
C LEU A 365 30.08 -3.21 101.74
#